data_AF-X1TEN1-F1
#
_entry.id   AF-X1TEN1-F1
#
_cell.length_a   1.000
_cell.length_b   1.000
_cell.length_c   1.000
_cell.angle_alpha   90.00
_cell.angle_beta   90.00
_cell.angle_gamma   90.00
#
_symmetry.space_group_name_H-M   'P 1'
#
loop_
_entity.id
_entity.type
_entity.pdbx_description
1 polymer ?
#
loop_
_entity_poly.entity_id
_entity_poly.type
_entity_poly.pdbx_seq_one_letter_code
_entity_poly.pdbx_strand_id
1 'polypeptide(L)' 'FSESNSRFLVEVAPENKGEFEKIIIKSVFACIGDVTPSEMLEIYGLKGDKVLDVPVDRLKEAWQKPLNW' A
#
# COMPACT_ATOMS: atom_id res chain seq x y z
N PHE A 1 -13.74 2.59 -4.38
CA PHE A 1 -12.95 2.06 -3.25
C PHE A 1 -13.70 0.88 -2.66
N SER A 2 -13.01 -0.26 -2.45
CA SER A 2 -13.63 -1.41 -1.79
C SER A 2 -13.37 -1.34 -0.29
N GLU A 3 -14.43 -1.52 0.50
CA GLU A 3 -14.39 -1.63 1.96
C GLU A 3 -14.69 -3.07 2.41
N SER A 4 -14.39 -4.06 1.56
CA SER A 4 -14.50 -5.48 1.96
C SER A 4 -13.67 -5.75 3.21
N ASN A 5 -14.30 -6.38 4.20
CA ASN A 5 -13.70 -6.71 5.49
C ASN A 5 -12.58 -7.76 5.38
N SER A 6 -11.84 -7.93 6.46
CA SER A 6 -10.84 -9.00 6.64
C SER A 6 -9.67 -8.96 5.64
N ARG A 7 -9.35 -7.78 5.11
CA ARG A 7 -8.12 -7.53 4.34
C ARG A 7 -7.08 -6.86 5.22
N PHE A 8 -5.85 -7.34 5.14
CA PHE A 8 -4.71 -6.78 5.85
C PHE A 8 -3.69 -6.24 4.83
N LEU A 9 -3.08 -5.10 5.16
CA LEU A 9 -1.91 -4.57 4.46
C LEU A 9 -0.68 -4.90 5.33
N VAL A 10 0.33 -5.50 4.71
CA VAL A 10 1.55 -5.92 5.41
C VAL A 10 2.76 -5.38 4.66
N GLU A 11 3.66 -4.72 5.38
CA GLU A 11 4.99 -4.35 4.89
C GLU A 11 5.99 -5.42 5.33
N VAL A 12 6.82 -5.89 4.39
CA VAL A 12 7.81 -6.94 4.64
C VAL A 12 9.13 -6.50 4.05
N ALA A 13 10.19 -6.55 4.86
CA ALA A 13 11.55 -6.30 4.39
C ALA A 13 11.89 -7.26 3.23
N PRO A 14 12.53 -6.81 2.14
CA PRO A 14 12.77 -7.63 0.95
C PRO A 14 13.45 -8.97 1.24
N GLU A 15 14.40 -9.00 2.18
CA GLU A 15 15.11 -10.20 2.64
C GLU A 15 14.22 -11.24 3.32
N ASN A 16 13.08 -10.83 3.88
CA ASN A 16 12.13 -11.69 4.60
C ASN A 16 10.95 -12.13 3.72
N LYS A 17 10.81 -11.57 2.50
CA LYS A 17 9.67 -11.81 1.61
C LYS A 17 9.42 -13.31 1.39
N GLY A 18 10.47 -14.07 1.06
CA GLY A 18 10.34 -15.49 0.75
C GLY A 18 9.85 -16.34 1.93
N GLU A 19 10.36 -16.08 3.13
CA GLU A 19 9.91 -16.78 4.34
C GLU A 19 8.48 -16.37 4.73
N PHE A 20 8.15 -15.09 4.61
CA PHE A 20 6.80 -14.60 4.86
C PHE A 20 5.77 -15.24 3.93
N GLU A 21 6.03 -15.28 2.62
CA GLU A 21 5.13 -15.89 1.64
C GLU A 21 4.89 -17.38 1.91
N LYS A 22 5.92 -18.12 2.37
CA LYS A 22 5.76 -19.52 2.80
C LYS A 22 4.83 -19.66 4.00
N ILE A 23 4.92 -18.76 4.97
CA ILE A 23 4.06 -18.77 6.17
C ILE A 23 2.59 -18.54 5.78
N ILE A 24 2.34 -17.62 4.84
CA ILE A 24 0.97 -17.22 4.46
C ILE A 24 0.44 -17.93 3.21
N ILE A 25 1.12 -18.95 2.70
CA ILE A 25 0.83 -19.59 1.40
C ILE A 25 -0.61 -20.13 1.29
N LYS A 26 -1.26 -20.45 2.42
CA LYS A 26 -2.64 -20.93 2.45
C LYS A 26 -3.69 -19.82 2.38
N SER A 27 -3.27 -18.56 2.52
CA SER A 27 -4.11 -17.37 2.42
C SER A 27 -4.14 -16.86 0.97
N VAL A 28 -5.15 -16.05 0.63
CA VAL A 28 -5.16 -15.29 -0.62
C VAL A 28 -4.39 -13.98 -0.38
N PHE A 29 -3.31 -13.77 -1.12
CA PHE A 29 -2.49 -12.57 -1.00
C PHE A 29 -1.89 -12.16 -2.35
N ALA A 30 -1.43 -10.91 -2.42
CA ALA A 30 -0.67 -10.37 -3.54
C ALA A 30 0.33 -9.35 -3.04
N CYS A 31 1.50 -9.28 -3.67
CA CYS A 31 2.43 -8.15 -3.52
C CYS A 31 1.93 -7.00 -4.40
N ILE A 32 1.50 -5.89 -3.77
CA ILE A 32 0.83 -4.78 -4.47
C ILE A 32 1.73 -3.56 -4.72
N GLY A 33 3.01 -3.64 -4.35
CA GLY A 33 3.98 -2.56 -4.53
C GLY A 33 5.18 -2.69 -3.60
N ASP A 34 5.96 -1.62 -3.53
CA ASP A 34 7.15 -1.47 -2.72
C ASP A 34 7.16 -0.11 -2.01
N VAL A 35 7.87 -0.04 -0.88
CA VAL A 35 8.10 1.21 -0.16
C VAL A 35 9.40 1.80 -0.67
N THR A 36 9.36 3.05 -1.13
CA THR A 36 10.53 3.77 -1.64
C THR A 36 10.84 4.98 -0.76
N PRO A 37 12.06 5.55 -0.86
CA PRO A 37 12.38 6.83 -0.23
C PRO A 37 11.65 8.04 -0.85
N SER A 38 10.84 7.86 -1.89
CA SER A 38 10.09 8.93 -2.54
C SER A 38 9.00 9.47 -1.62
N GLU A 39 8.78 10.79 -1.65
CA GLU A 39 7.66 11.43 -0.96
C GLU A 39 6.36 11.38 -1.78
N MET A 40 6.35 10.64 -2.88
CA MET A 40 5.21 10.49 -3.79
C MET A 40 4.54 9.13 -3.62
N LEU A 41 3.20 9.13 -3.52
CA LEU A 41 2.39 7.95 -3.73
C LEU A 41 2.06 7.84 -5.22
N GLU A 42 2.52 6.77 -5.84
CA GLU A 42 2.14 6.40 -7.20
C GLU A 42 1.27 5.15 -7.18
N ILE A 43 0.18 5.15 -7.94
CA ILE A 43 -0.65 3.95 -8.14
C ILE A 43 -0.77 3.71 -9.63
N TYR A 44 -0.57 2.46 -10.02
CA TYR A 44 -0.69 1.99 -11.39
C TYR A 44 -1.89 1.08 -11.53
N GLY A 45 -2.69 1.29 -12.58
CA GLY A 45 -3.80 0.44 -12.94
C GLY A 45 -3.33 -0.93 -13.43
N LEU A 46 -4.27 -1.86 -13.59
CA LEU A 46 -3.98 -3.22 -14.08
C LEU A 46 -3.39 -3.24 -15.51
N LYS A 47 -3.51 -2.14 -16.26
CA LYS A 47 -2.91 -1.98 -17.60
C LYS A 47 -1.56 -1.25 -17.57
N GLY A 48 -1.04 -0.92 -16.39
CA GLY A 48 0.22 -0.21 -16.21
C GLY A 48 0.12 1.31 -16.37
N ASP A 49 -1.07 1.86 -16.59
CA ASP A 49 -1.31 3.30 -16.62
C ASP A 49 -1.22 3.90 -15.21
N LYS A 50 -0.57 5.06 -15.08
CA LYS A 50 -0.50 5.77 -13.79
C LYS A 50 -1.87 6.38 -13.48
N VAL A 51 -2.54 5.90 -12.44
CA VAL A 51 -3.88 6.35 -12.03
C VAL A 51 -3.84 7.38 -10.90
N LEU A 52 -2.73 7.44 -10.15
CA LEU A 52 -2.53 8.39 -9.07
C LEU A 52 -1.04 8.74 -8.96
N ASP A 53 -0.77 10.03 -8.75
CA ASP A 53 0.57 10.61 -8.56
C ASP A 53 0.41 11.83 -7.65
N VAL A 54 0.70 11.67 -6.36
CA VAL A 54 0.43 12.72 -5.37
C VAL A 54 1.44 12.66 -4.21
N PRO A 55 1.85 13.82 -3.64
CA PRO A 55 2.68 13.82 -2.44
C PRO A 55 1.96 13.16 -1.25
N VAL A 56 2.68 12.31 -0.51
CA VAL A 56 2.18 11.63 0.69
C VAL A 56 1.75 12.65 1.75
N ASP A 57 2.48 13.76 1.90
CA ASP A 57 2.15 14.82 2.85
C ASP A 57 0.79 15.46 2.60
N ARG A 58 0.39 15.60 1.32
CA ARG A 58 -0.94 16.12 0.97
C ARG A 58 -2.05 15.16 1.42
N LEU A 59 -1.82 13.85 1.30
CA LEU A 59 -2.76 12.83 1.78
C LEU A 59 -2.83 12.83 3.31
N LYS A 60 -1.68 12.96 3.97
CA LYS A 60 -1.58 13.03 5.43
C LYS A 60 -2.30 14.26 5.98
N GLU A 61 -2.09 15.43 5.39
CA GLU A 61 -2.80 16.67 5.77
C GLU A 61 -4.32 16.48 5.63
N ALA A 62 -4.79 15.96 4.49
CA ALA A 62 -6.20 15.74 4.25
C ALA A 62 -6.83 14.79 5.28
N TRP A 63 -6.11 13.77 5.72
CA TRP A 63 -6.54 12.83 6.76
C TRP A 63 -6.54 13.45 8.16
N GLN A 64 -5.53 14.26 8.50
CA GLN A 64 -5.38 14.83 9.84
C GLN A 64 -6.25 16.07 10.08
N LYS A 65 -6.53 16.85 9.03
CA LYS A 65 -7.35 18.07 9.11
C LYS A 65 -8.67 17.91 9.90
N PRO A 66 -9.51 16.88 9.68
CA PRO A 66 -10.74 16.71 10.44
C PRO A 66 -10.54 16.33 11.92
N LEU A 67 -9.33 15.92 12.31
CA LEU A 67 -8.99 15.51 13.69
C LEU A 67 -8.35 16.66 14.50
N ASN A 68 -8.04 17.79 13.87
CA ASN A 68 -7.31 18.90 14.46
C ASN A 68 -8.27 19.99 14.98
N TRP A 69 -8.91 19.71 16.13
CA TRP A 69 -9.86 20.60 16.80
C TRP A 69 -9.18 21.65 17.69
#